data_AF-A0A973UU52-F1
#
_entry.id   AF-A0A973UU52-F1
#
_cell.length_a   1.000
_cell.length_b   1.000
_cell.length_c   1.000
_cell.angle_alpha   90.00
_cell.angle_beta   90.00
_cell.angle_gamma   90.00
#
_symmetry.space_group_name_H-M   'P 1'
#
loop_
_entity.id
_entity.type
_entity.pdbx_description
1 polymer ?
#
loop_
_entity_poly.entity_id
_entity_poly.type
_entity_poly.pdbx_seq_one_letter_code
_entity_poly.pdbx_strand_id
1 'polypeptide(L)'
;MTPEQMANFETGPPFRAMEWVASIRNRDFPRTWDLTSTEFRLWLAQNWCYRNRNHPLVRAAGPQKLAEDLANDPAAEGELSDAFQDGVMRLLAENIASLAEDCTPSINPRTLGIDLELAILLDPDTAPRDEHGQPYWPADTVIEGFELIVKHQDDWRVHAIGKALPEPGWPPSWTMIETGTEPPEHR
;
A
#
# COMPACT_ATOMS: atom_id res chain seq x y z
N MET A 1 23.11 -0.97 -13.68
CA MET A 1 22.66 -0.24 -12.48
C MET A 1 23.90 0.36 -11.83
N THR A 2 23.91 1.66 -11.56
CA THR A 2 25.02 2.33 -10.85
C THR A 2 24.91 2.09 -9.34
N PRO A 3 25.97 2.27 -8.55
CA PRO A 3 25.91 2.16 -7.09
C PRO A 3 24.89 3.09 -6.44
N GLU A 4 24.69 4.29 -7.01
CA GLU A 4 23.67 5.25 -6.56
C GLU A 4 22.25 4.80 -6.89
N GLN A 5 22.05 4.15 -8.04
CA GLN A 5 20.79 3.48 -8.38
C GLN A 5 20.50 2.28 -7.49
N MET A 6 21.53 1.54 -7.04
CA MET A 6 21.37 0.46 -6.06
C MET A 6 21.00 0.98 -4.67
N ALA A 7 21.67 2.04 -4.19
CA ALA A 7 21.34 2.65 -2.89
C ALA A 7 19.92 3.23 -2.88
N ASN A 8 19.51 3.92 -3.95
CA ASN A 8 18.14 4.42 -4.08
C ASN A 8 17.11 3.29 -4.26
N PHE A 9 17.50 2.16 -4.85
CA PHE A 9 16.65 0.98 -4.93
C PHE A 9 16.45 0.35 -3.55
N GLU A 10 17.47 0.27 -2.71
CA GLU A 10 17.42 -0.35 -1.38
C GLU A 10 16.64 0.45 -0.31
N THR A 11 16.37 1.73 -0.55
CA THR A 11 15.60 2.57 0.40
C THR A 11 14.42 3.31 -0.26
N GLY A 12 14.20 3.11 -1.55
CA GLY A 12 13.23 3.86 -2.33
C GLY A 12 11.81 3.31 -2.26
N PRO A 13 10.85 4.00 -2.90
CA PRO A 13 9.43 3.63 -2.89
C PRO A 13 9.14 2.19 -3.32
N PRO A 14 9.75 1.63 -4.39
CA PRO A 14 9.48 0.26 -4.79
C PRO A 14 9.94 -0.77 -3.76
N PHE A 15 11.03 -0.50 -3.04
CA PHE A 15 11.51 -1.38 -1.97
C PHE A 15 10.61 -1.32 -0.74
N ARG A 16 10.18 -0.12 -0.31
CA ARG A 16 9.21 -0.02 0.80
C ARG A 16 7.88 -0.69 0.50
N ALA A 17 7.41 -0.59 -0.74
CA ALA A 17 6.24 -1.31 -1.21
C ALA A 17 6.41 -2.83 -1.07
N MET A 18 7.56 -3.37 -1.49
CA MET A 18 7.89 -4.80 -1.32
C MET A 18 7.98 -5.21 0.15
N GLU A 19 8.63 -4.42 1.00
CA GLU A 19 8.70 -4.71 2.45
C GLU A 19 7.32 -4.76 3.09
N TRP A 20 6.43 -3.84 2.70
CA TRP A 20 5.07 -3.76 3.20
C TRP A 20 4.22 -4.97 2.75
N VAL A 21 4.35 -5.40 1.49
CA VAL A 21 3.73 -6.64 1.00
C VAL A 21 4.24 -7.85 1.77
N ALA A 22 5.55 -7.95 1.98
CA ALA A 22 6.16 -9.05 2.71
C ALA A 22 5.68 -9.11 4.17
N SER A 23 5.56 -7.96 4.85
CA SER A 23 5.06 -7.92 6.22
C SER A 23 3.60 -8.38 6.33
N ILE A 24 2.76 -8.06 5.34
CA ILE A 24 1.38 -8.55 5.27
C ILE A 24 1.35 -10.07 5.14
N ARG A 25 2.12 -10.63 4.20
CA ARG A 25 2.21 -12.08 3.97
C ARG A 25 2.70 -12.83 5.21
N ASN A 26 3.67 -12.26 5.91
CA ASN A 26 4.20 -12.81 7.16
C ASN A 26 3.29 -12.60 8.38
N ARG A 27 2.14 -11.94 8.21
CA ARG A 27 1.23 -11.55 9.28
C ARG A 27 1.89 -10.70 10.37
N ASP A 28 2.90 -9.92 10.01
CA ASP A 28 3.61 -9.01 10.90
C ASP A 28 2.89 -7.65 10.93
N PHE A 29 1.89 -7.54 11.81
CA PHE A 29 1.11 -6.31 11.95
C PHE A 29 1.97 -5.11 12.38
N PRO A 30 2.83 -5.18 13.41
CA PRO A 30 3.68 -4.04 13.79
C PRO A 30 4.50 -3.49 12.62
N ARG A 31 5.17 -4.35 11.85
CA ARG A 31 5.95 -3.92 10.68
C ARG A 31 5.06 -3.33 9.58
N THR A 32 3.92 -3.97 9.29
CA THR A 32 2.96 -3.48 8.30
C THR A 32 2.44 -2.10 8.68
N TRP A 33 2.09 -1.92 9.95
CA TRP A 33 1.63 -0.65 10.48
C TRP A 33 2.71 0.41 10.33
N ASP A 34 3.95 0.12 10.74
CA ASP A 34 5.12 0.99 10.61
C ASP A 34 5.40 1.44 9.18
N LEU A 35 5.18 0.58 8.20
CA LEU A 35 5.35 0.90 6.78
C LEU A 35 4.11 1.57 6.15
N THR A 36 3.01 1.72 6.89
CA THR A 36 1.79 2.40 6.44
C THR A 36 1.82 3.88 6.83
N SER A 37 1.43 4.77 5.93
CA SER A 37 1.35 6.22 6.17
C SER A 37 0.30 6.57 7.23
N THR A 38 0.46 7.71 7.90
CA THR A 38 -0.43 8.16 8.98
C THR A 38 -1.89 8.26 8.53
N GLU A 39 -2.16 8.84 7.38
CA GLU A 39 -3.52 9.01 6.86
C GLU A 39 -4.13 7.67 6.44
N PHE A 40 -3.32 6.75 5.89
CA PHE A 40 -3.83 5.44 5.52
C PHE A 40 -4.14 4.58 6.76
N ARG A 41 -3.32 4.67 7.83
CA ARG A 41 -3.65 4.08 9.14
C ARG A 41 -4.97 4.60 9.68
N LEU A 42 -5.17 5.91 9.65
CA LEU A 42 -6.43 6.53 10.10
C LEU A 42 -7.61 6.05 9.27
N TRP A 43 -7.46 5.99 7.95
CA TRP A 43 -8.50 5.47 7.05
C TRP A 43 -8.84 4.00 7.37
N LEU A 44 -7.82 3.15 7.58
CA LEU A 44 -8.01 1.73 7.94
C LEU A 44 -8.75 1.60 9.27
N ALA A 45 -8.38 2.39 10.27
CA ALA A 45 -9.03 2.45 11.58
C ALA A 45 -10.49 2.91 11.47
N GLN A 46 -10.75 4.00 10.75
CA GLN A 46 -12.10 4.50 10.52
C GLN A 46 -12.96 3.50 9.74
N ASN A 47 -12.41 2.84 8.72
CA ASN A 47 -13.13 1.81 7.96
C ASN A 47 -13.50 0.63 8.84
N TRP A 48 -12.58 0.17 9.70
CA TRP A 48 -12.88 -0.90 10.66
C TRP A 48 -13.94 -0.47 11.68
N CYS A 49 -13.80 0.70 12.31
CA CYS A 49 -14.78 1.22 13.27
C CYS A 49 -16.15 1.46 12.62
N TYR A 50 -16.20 1.95 11.38
CA TYR A 50 -17.44 2.15 10.64
C TYR A 50 -18.13 0.82 10.33
N ARG A 51 -17.40 -0.21 9.90
CA ARG A 51 -17.93 -1.55 9.67
C ARG A 51 -18.43 -2.21 10.96
N ASN A 52 -17.78 -1.92 12.09
CA ASN A 52 -18.10 -2.48 13.41
C ASN A 52 -18.90 -1.52 14.32
N ARG A 53 -19.48 -0.45 13.76
CA ARG A 53 -20.12 0.65 14.51
C ARG A 53 -21.30 0.25 15.40
N ASN A 54 -21.82 -0.98 15.24
CA ASN A 54 -22.88 -1.52 16.07
C ASN A 54 -22.37 -2.34 17.27
N HIS A 55 -21.07 -2.66 17.32
CA HIS A 55 -20.44 -3.39 18.42
C HIS A 55 -20.50 -2.55 19.71
N PRO A 56 -20.89 -3.11 20.87
CA PRO A 56 -21.08 -2.35 22.11
C PRO A 56 -19.84 -1.55 22.53
N LEU A 57 -18.65 -2.15 22.46
CA LEU A 57 -17.41 -1.48 22.84
C LEU A 57 -17.04 -0.34 21.88
N VAL A 58 -17.26 -0.51 20.56
CA VAL A 58 -17.01 0.54 19.56
C VAL A 58 -17.96 1.72 19.76
N ARG A 59 -19.23 1.43 20.05
CA ARG A 59 -20.23 2.48 20.37
C ARG A 59 -19.89 3.22 21.66
N ALA A 60 -19.47 2.50 22.69
CA ALA A 60 -19.16 3.07 23.99
C ALA A 60 -17.92 3.97 23.96
N ALA A 61 -16.88 3.58 23.20
CA ALA A 61 -15.65 4.37 23.04
C ALA A 61 -15.85 5.66 22.22
N GLY A 62 -16.88 5.71 21.37
CA GLY A 62 -17.04 6.77 20.38
C GLY A 62 -16.24 6.43 19.12
N PRO A 63 -16.90 5.99 18.02
CA PRO A 63 -16.22 5.34 16.91
C PRO A 63 -15.12 6.17 16.22
N GLN A 64 -15.29 7.49 16.15
CA GLN A 64 -14.29 8.38 15.58
C GLN A 64 -13.06 8.51 16.48
N LYS A 65 -13.27 8.72 17.78
CA LYS A 65 -12.17 8.80 18.76
C LYS A 65 -11.40 7.48 18.81
N LEU A 66 -12.12 6.35 18.88
CA LEU A 66 -11.51 5.03 18.83
C LEU A 66 -10.66 4.83 17.56
N ALA A 67 -11.12 5.31 16.41
CA ALA A 67 -10.34 5.22 15.17
C ALA A 67 -9.05 6.05 15.24
N GLU A 68 -9.09 7.25 15.84
CA GLU A 68 -7.90 8.07 16.06
C GLU A 68 -6.92 7.41 17.05
N ASP A 69 -7.43 6.83 18.14
CA ASP A 69 -6.63 6.12 19.13
C ASP A 69 -5.95 4.88 18.48
N LEU A 70 -6.70 4.04 17.76
CA LEU A 70 -6.17 2.88 17.02
C LEU A 70 -5.19 3.27 15.90
N ALA A 71 -5.40 4.42 15.24
CA ALA A 71 -4.52 4.91 14.19
C ALA A 71 -3.11 5.20 14.73
N ASN A 72 -3.05 5.76 15.93
CA ASN A 72 -1.81 6.17 16.59
C ASN A 72 -1.15 5.03 17.35
N ASP A 73 -1.93 4.30 18.16
CA ASP A 73 -1.46 3.18 18.97
C ASP A 73 -2.48 2.03 18.93
N PRO A 74 -2.34 1.10 17.97
CA PRO A 74 -3.26 -0.01 17.80
C PRO A 74 -3.27 -0.99 18.97
N ALA A 75 -2.28 -0.95 19.88
CA ALA A 75 -2.19 -1.80 21.05
C ALA A 75 -2.87 -1.19 22.30
N ALA A 76 -3.19 0.10 22.29
CA ALA A 76 -3.74 0.80 23.44
C ALA A 76 -5.17 0.38 23.83
N GLU A 77 -5.93 -0.17 22.87
CA GLU A 77 -7.39 -0.36 22.98
C GLU A 77 -7.82 -1.74 23.52
N GLY A 78 -6.91 -2.44 24.22
CA GLY A 78 -7.21 -3.64 24.99
C GLY A 78 -7.94 -4.72 24.17
N GLU A 79 -9.17 -5.08 24.57
CA GLU A 79 -9.96 -6.14 23.94
C GLU A 79 -10.28 -5.88 22.45
N LEU A 80 -10.29 -4.63 22.00
CA LEU A 80 -10.53 -4.29 20.59
C LEU A 80 -9.25 -4.34 19.74
N SER A 81 -8.07 -4.29 20.36
CA SER A 81 -6.79 -4.29 19.64
C SER A 81 -6.67 -5.50 18.72
N ASP A 82 -6.82 -6.71 19.26
CA ASP A 82 -6.58 -7.94 18.48
C ASP A 82 -7.58 -8.06 17.32
N ALA A 83 -8.85 -7.78 17.58
CA ALA A 83 -9.91 -7.81 16.55
C ALA A 83 -9.70 -6.73 15.47
N PHE A 84 -9.16 -5.57 15.85
CA PHE A 84 -8.77 -4.52 14.91
C PHE A 84 -7.61 -4.97 14.03
N GLN A 85 -6.52 -5.43 14.63
CA GLN A 85 -5.31 -5.87 13.92
C GLN A 85 -5.63 -7.02 12.96
N ASP A 86 -6.35 -8.05 13.41
CA ASP A 86 -6.78 -9.16 12.55
C ASP A 86 -7.70 -8.69 11.42
N GLY A 87 -8.62 -7.77 11.71
CA GLY A 87 -9.53 -7.20 10.73
C GLY A 87 -8.81 -6.44 9.62
N VAL A 88 -7.80 -5.63 9.99
CA VAL A 88 -6.95 -4.89 9.06
C VAL A 88 -6.07 -5.82 8.26
N MET A 89 -5.38 -6.76 8.90
CA MET A 89 -4.48 -7.69 8.19
C MET A 89 -5.24 -8.55 7.19
N ARG A 90 -6.45 -9.00 7.54
CA ARG A 90 -7.31 -9.70 6.58
C ARG A 90 -7.69 -8.81 5.40
N LEU A 91 -8.11 -7.57 5.65
CA LEU A 91 -8.45 -6.63 4.58
C LEU A 91 -7.26 -6.41 3.64
N LEU A 92 -6.06 -6.16 4.19
CA LEU A 92 -4.86 -5.94 3.39
C LEU A 92 -4.46 -7.20 2.61
N ALA A 93 -4.49 -8.38 3.25
CA ALA A 93 -4.21 -9.65 2.60
C ALA A 93 -5.16 -9.94 1.43
N GLU A 94 -6.46 -9.66 1.59
CA GLU A 94 -7.45 -9.78 0.51
C GLU A 94 -7.12 -8.86 -0.67
N ASN A 95 -6.64 -7.63 -0.40
CA ASN A 95 -6.30 -6.66 -1.44
C ASN A 95 -5.00 -7.00 -2.19
N ILE A 96 -4.08 -7.75 -1.58
CA ILE A 96 -2.84 -8.19 -2.24
C ILE A 96 -2.90 -9.66 -2.72
N ALA A 97 -4.05 -10.32 -2.61
CA ALA A 97 -4.16 -11.77 -2.86
C ALA A 97 -3.84 -12.17 -4.31
N SER A 98 -4.02 -11.27 -5.27
CA SER A 98 -3.70 -11.50 -6.68
C SER A 98 -2.23 -11.30 -7.02
N LEU A 99 -1.40 -10.80 -6.09
CA LEU A 99 0.01 -10.54 -6.32
C LEU A 99 0.83 -11.82 -6.17
N ALA A 100 1.60 -12.18 -7.20
CA ALA A 100 2.51 -13.32 -7.20
C ALA A 100 3.51 -13.28 -6.03
N GLU A 101 3.84 -14.45 -5.46
CA GLU A 101 4.73 -14.55 -4.30
C GLU A 101 6.12 -13.96 -4.58
N ASP A 102 6.62 -14.14 -5.80
CA ASP A 102 7.93 -13.71 -6.30
C ASP A 102 7.85 -12.42 -7.14
N CYS A 103 6.86 -11.57 -6.90
CA CYS A 103 6.73 -10.29 -7.58
C CYS A 103 8.01 -9.44 -7.47
N THR A 104 8.30 -8.67 -8.52
CA THR A 104 9.49 -7.82 -8.59
C THR A 104 9.12 -6.35 -8.67
N PRO A 105 9.82 -5.45 -7.96
CA PRO A 105 9.55 -4.02 -8.08
C PRO A 105 10.04 -3.47 -9.43
N SER A 106 9.24 -2.59 -10.03
CA SER A 106 9.71 -1.75 -11.14
C SER A 106 10.82 -0.80 -10.66
N ILE A 107 11.88 -0.68 -11.47
CA ILE A 107 13.03 0.20 -11.17
C ILE A 107 12.75 1.69 -11.41
N ASN A 108 11.62 2.03 -12.03
CA ASN A 108 11.22 3.41 -12.34
C ASN A 108 9.84 3.70 -11.73
N PRO A 109 9.76 4.12 -10.46
CA PRO A 109 8.51 4.61 -9.91
C PRO A 109 8.04 5.86 -10.66
N ARG A 110 6.72 6.08 -10.72
CA ARG A 110 6.16 7.27 -11.39
C ARG A 110 5.81 8.32 -10.35
N THR A 111 6.34 9.52 -10.48
CA THR A 111 5.97 10.65 -9.63
C THR A 111 4.51 11.05 -9.86
N LEU A 112 3.71 11.06 -8.80
CA LEU A 112 2.29 11.47 -8.81
C LEU A 112 2.08 12.86 -8.19
N GLY A 113 3.03 13.33 -7.36
CA GLY A 113 2.96 14.61 -6.66
C GLY A 113 4.29 14.96 -6.01
N ILE A 114 4.31 16.01 -5.18
CA ILE A 114 5.53 16.47 -4.49
C ILE A 114 6.09 15.41 -3.54
N ASP A 115 5.22 14.62 -2.93
CA ASP A 115 5.54 13.63 -1.90
C ASP A 115 4.97 12.24 -2.21
N LEU A 116 4.42 12.03 -3.41
CA LEU A 116 3.75 10.80 -3.81
C LEU A 116 4.43 10.17 -5.03
N GLU A 117 4.69 8.86 -4.90
CA GLU A 117 5.20 8.03 -5.98
C GLU A 117 4.33 6.78 -6.17
N LEU A 118 4.18 6.36 -7.42
CA LEU A 118 3.56 5.09 -7.79
C LEU A 118 4.65 4.01 -7.88
N ALA A 119 4.64 3.10 -6.91
CA ALA A 119 5.38 1.85 -7.00
C ALA A 119 4.55 0.82 -7.77
N ILE A 120 5.18 0.15 -8.73
CA ILE A 120 4.55 -0.89 -9.53
C ILE A 120 5.28 -2.20 -9.23
N LEU A 121 4.54 -3.20 -8.79
CA LEU A 121 5.04 -4.56 -8.56
C LEU A 121 4.60 -5.43 -9.74
N LEU A 122 5.57 -6.09 -10.36
CA LEU A 122 5.41 -6.87 -11.57
C LEU A 122 5.33 -8.34 -11.21
N ASP A 123 4.36 -9.03 -11.81
CA ASP A 123 4.24 -10.48 -11.72
C ASP A 123 5.17 -11.12 -12.78
N PRO A 124 6.23 -11.85 -12.39
CA PRO A 124 7.15 -12.45 -13.34
C PRO A 124 6.48 -13.53 -14.20
N ASP A 125 5.38 -14.14 -13.77
CA ASP A 125 4.67 -15.16 -14.55
C ASP A 125 3.85 -14.54 -15.70
N THR A 126 3.58 -13.23 -15.63
CA THR A 126 2.96 -12.48 -16.74
C THR A 126 3.97 -12.00 -17.77
N ALA A 127 5.27 -12.08 -17.47
CA ALA A 127 6.33 -11.62 -18.36
C ALA A 127 6.62 -12.65 -19.47
N PRO A 128 6.89 -12.18 -20.71
CA PRO A 128 7.55 -13.01 -21.72
C PRO A 128 8.83 -13.64 -21.17
N ARG A 129 9.12 -14.87 -21.61
CA ARG A 129 10.36 -15.57 -21.25
C ARG A 129 11.35 -15.56 -22.40
N ASP A 130 12.62 -15.30 -22.10
CA ASP A 130 13.70 -15.35 -23.08
C ASP A 130 14.07 -16.79 -23.45
N GLU A 131 15.10 -16.95 -24.29
CA GLU A 131 15.60 -18.28 -24.70
C GLU A 131 16.16 -19.13 -23.55
N HIS A 132 16.41 -18.53 -22.38
CA HIS A 132 16.86 -19.17 -21.15
C HIS A 132 15.74 -19.36 -20.13
N GLY A 133 14.49 -19.02 -20.47
CA GLY A 133 13.33 -19.12 -19.58
C GLY A 133 13.23 -18.00 -18.54
N GLN A 134 14.06 -16.97 -18.63
CA GLN A 134 14.04 -15.83 -17.71
C GLN A 134 12.96 -14.82 -18.11
N PRO A 135 12.20 -14.26 -17.14
CA PRO A 135 11.25 -13.20 -17.44
C PRO A 135 11.99 -11.96 -17.95
N TYR A 136 11.50 -11.37 -19.04
CA TYR A 136 11.99 -10.10 -19.56
C TYR A 136 10.83 -9.22 -19.99
N TRP A 137 11.03 -7.91 -19.94
CA TRP A 137 10.01 -6.92 -20.25
C TRP A 137 10.45 -6.08 -21.46
N PRO A 138 9.84 -6.30 -22.65
CA PRO A 138 10.15 -5.51 -23.84
C PRO A 138 9.83 -4.03 -23.63
N ALA A 139 10.64 -3.14 -24.21
CA ALA A 139 10.52 -1.69 -24.04
C ALA A 139 9.14 -1.11 -24.47
N ASP A 140 8.44 -1.79 -25.38
CA ASP A 140 7.16 -1.33 -25.95
C ASP A 140 5.94 -2.10 -25.41
N THR A 141 6.10 -2.92 -24.37
CA THR A 141 4.99 -3.66 -23.77
C THR A 141 4.34 -2.84 -22.67
N VAL A 142 3.01 -2.71 -22.72
CA VAL A 142 2.23 -2.24 -21.58
C VAL A 142 2.18 -3.36 -20.56
N ILE A 143 2.86 -3.17 -19.44
CA ILE A 143 2.93 -4.15 -18.37
C ILE A 143 1.88 -3.75 -17.34
N GLU A 144 0.87 -4.59 -17.17
CA GLU A 144 -0.04 -4.48 -16.03
C GLU A 144 0.71 -4.93 -14.78
N GLY A 145 0.68 -4.11 -13.75
CA GLY A 145 1.35 -4.39 -12.48
C GLY A 145 0.44 -4.04 -11.32
N PHE A 146 0.77 -4.57 -10.16
CA PHE A 146 0.11 -4.23 -8.93
C PHE A 146 0.63 -2.88 -8.44
N GLU A 147 -0.28 -1.92 -8.32
CA GLU A 147 0.06 -0.54 -8.04
C GLU A 147 -0.08 -0.23 -6.55
N LEU A 148 0.93 0.43 -6.00
CA LEU A 148 0.94 0.95 -4.64
C LEU A 148 1.36 2.42 -4.69
N ILE A 149 0.60 3.28 -4.02
CA ILE A 149 1.01 4.67 -3.84
C ILE A 149 1.84 4.73 -2.57
N VAL A 150 3.01 5.33 -2.66
CA VAL A 150 3.97 5.51 -1.57
C VAL A 150 4.12 7.00 -1.32
N LYS A 151 4.12 7.40 -0.05
CA LYS A 151 4.22 8.78 0.40
C LYS A 151 5.47 8.99 1.23
N HIS A 152 6.17 10.11 1.01
CA HIS A 152 7.32 10.49 1.83
C HIS A 152 6.87 11.26 3.08
N GLN A 153 6.98 10.63 4.26
CA GLN A 153 6.66 11.18 5.58
C GLN A 153 7.79 10.83 6.55
N ASP A 154 8.87 11.62 6.49
CA ASP A 154 10.19 11.35 7.10
C ASP A 154 10.92 10.12 6.55
N ASP A 155 10.17 9.13 6.04
CA ASP A 155 10.58 7.97 5.27
C ASP A 155 9.46 7.62 4.28
N TRP A 156 9.73 6.72 3.34
CA TRP A 156 8.73 6.21 2.40
C TRP A 156 7.78 5.23 3.07
N ARG A 157 6.48 5.48 2.94
CA ARG A 157 5.40 4.67 3.53
C ARG A 157 4.31 4.39 2.51
N VAL A 158 3.72 3.20 2.54
CA VAL A 158 2.57 2.88 1.70
C VAL A 158 1.37 3.73 2.13
N HIS A 159 0.82 4.45 1.17
CA HIS A 159 -0.26 5.41 1.34
C HIS A 159 -1.57 4.94 0.72
N ALA A 160 -1.52 4.10 -0.32
CA ALA A 160 -2.71 3.46 -0.85
C ALA A 160 -2.40 2.19 -1.63
N ILE A 161 -3.45 1.39 -1.85
CA ILE A 161 -3.45 0.26 -2.78
C ILE A 161 -4.19 0.69 -4.05
N GLY A 162 -3.57 0.47 -5.21
CA GLY A 162 -4.07 0.95 -6.49
C GLY A 162 -4.00 2.48 -6.63
N LYS A 163 -4.88 3.04 -7.48
CA LYS A 163 -4.91 4.47 -7.82
C LYS A 163 -5.95 5.26 -7.02
N ALA A 164 -6.19 4.90 -5.77
CA ALA A 164 -7.25 5.50 -4.95
C ALA A 164 -6.66 6.04 -3.64
N LEU A 165 -6.62 7.37 -3.47
CA LEU A 165 -6.11 7.99 -2.26
C LEU A 165 -7.12 7.84 -1.12
N PRO A 166 -6.69 7.44 0.09
CA PRO A 166 -7.58 7.35 1.23
C PRO A 166 -8.04 8.74 1.64
N GLU A 167 -9.35 8.88 1.88
CA GLU A 167 -9.93 10.08 2.47
C GLU A 167 -10.52 9.74 3.84
N PRO A 168 -9.80 10.07 4.93
CA PRO A 168 -10.35 9.95 6.26
C PRO A 168 -11.65 10.75 6.41
N GLY A 169 -12.65 10.15 7.04
CA GLY A 169 -13.99 10.71 7.15
C GLY A 169 -14.98 9.76 7.83
N TRP A 170 -16.25 10.16 7.88
CA TRP A 170 -17.31 9.33 8.44
C TRP A 170 -18.57 9.37 7.55
N PRO A 171 -18.73 8.42 6.60
CA PRO A 171 -17.86 7.28 6.35
C PRO A 171 -16.51 7.67 5.69
N PRO A 172 -15.47 6.84 5.85
CA PRO A 172 -14.23 7.02 5.10
C PRO A 172 -14.48 6.74 3.60
N SER A 173 -13.81 7.49 2.73
CA SER A 173 -13.97 7.45 1.27
C SER A 173 -12.64 7.30 0.56
N TRP A 174 -12.67 7.32 -0.78
CA TRP A 174 -11.50 7.29 -1.63
C TRP A 174 -11.64 8.33 -2.73
N THR A 175 -10.52 8.93 -3.13
CA THR A 175 -10.44 9.74 -4.34
C THR A 175 -9.55 9.07 -5.37
N MET A 176 -10.09 8.85 -6.57
CA MET A 176 -9.35 8.26 -7.67
C MET A 176 -8.33 9.26 -8.23
N ILE A 177 -7.11 8.80 -8.45
CA ILE A 177 -6.10 9.56 -9.17
C ILE A 177 -6.26 9.28 -10.67
N GLU A 178 -6.47 10.34 -11.44
CA GLU A 178 -6.32 10.27 -12.89
C GLU A 178 -4.82 10.15 -13.21
N THR A 179 -4.35 8.93 -13.49
CA THR A 179 -3.05 8.78 -14.13
C THR A 179 -3.24 9.14 -15.59
N GLY A 180 -2.81 10.33 -16.01
CA GLY A 180 -2.88 10.76 -17.40
C GLY A 180 -2.28 9.70 -18.32
N THR A 181 -3.14 9.06 -19.13
CA THR A 181 -2.74 8.33 -20.33
C THR A 181 -2.83 9.31 -21.50
N GLU A 182 -1.86 10.21 -21.62
CA GLU A 182 -1.51 10.72 -22.94
C GLU A 182 -0.01 10.54 -23.13
N PRO A 183 0.43 9.73 -24.12
CA PRO A 183 1.80 9.81 -24.57
C PRO A 183 2.05 11.25 -25.06
N PRO A 184 3.25 11.81 -24.88
CA PRO A 184 3.55 13.12 -25.45
C PRO A 184 3.30 13.06 -26.96
N GLU A 185 2.36 13.86 -27.46
CA GLU A 185 2.27 14.14 -28.89
C GLU A 185 3.63 14.71 -29.31
N HIS A 186 4.41 13.92 -30.03
CA HIS A 186 5.59 14.41 -30.73
C HIS A 186 5.12 15.51 -31.70
N ARG A 187 5.42 16.76 -31.37
CA ARG A 187 5.42 17.89 -32.31
C ARG A 187 6.85 18.21 -32.73
#